data_AF-A0A964AMT7-F1
#
_entry.id   AF-A0A964AMT7-F1
#
_cell.length_a   1.000
_cell.length_b   1.000
_cell.length_c   1.000
_cell.angle_alpha   90.00
_cell.angle_beta   90.00
_cell.angle_gamma   90.00
#
_symmetry.space_group_name_H-M   'P 1'
#
loop_
_entity.id
_entity.type
_entity.pdbx_description
1 polymer ?
#
loop_
_entity_poly.entity_id
_entity_poly.type
_entity_poly.pdbx_seq_one_letter_code
_entity_poly.pdbx_strand_id
1 'polypeptide(L)'
;MIPMLESIDTNAQTEAVSDVADHAITLLDCADDIGTAIEENYRAAEMLRRRYAAGESADPREVLIAFGGLKALLKQALHKVEAQEESLERLGFAIVRRPQTPRSGVDLYRMNVLEEE
;
A
#
# COMPACT_ATOMS: atom_id res chain seq x y z
N MET A 1 18.67 -49.06 -5.13
CA MET A 1 17.38 -48.37 -5.29
C MET A 1 17.58 -46.97 -4.74
N ILE A 2 17.94 -46.02 -5.60
CA ILE A 2 18.19 -44.63 -5.20
C ILE A 2 16.79 -43.98 -5.12
N PRO A 3 16.43 -43.29 -4.02
CA PRO A 3 15.15 -42.61 -3.97
C PRO A 3 15.16 -41.55 -5.07
N MET A 4 14.17 -41.62 -5.96
CA MET A 4 13.73 -40.47 -6.76
C MET A 4 13.53 -39.33 -5.77
N LEU A 5 14.50 -38.44 -5.67
CA LEU A 5 14.25 -37.08 -5.23
C LEU A 5 13.24 -36.56 -6.25
N GLU A 6 11.99 -36.54 -5.80
CA GLU A 6 10.84 -35.95 -6.46
C GLU A 6 11.32 -34.70 -7.19
N SER A 7 11.16 -34.70 -8.52
CA SER A 7 11.21 -33.48 -9.31
C SER A 7 10.07 -32.61 -8.81
N ILE A 8 10.32 -31.86 -7.73
CA ILE A 8 9.45 -30.78 -7.32
C ILE A 8 9.50 -29.79 -8.49
N ASP A 9 8.42 -29.86 -9.25
CA ASP A 9 7.99 -29.12 -10.41
C ASP A 9 8.82 -27.86 -10.74
N THR A 10 9.91 -28.06 -11.50
CA THR A 10 10.83 -26.99 -11.94
C THR A 10 10.08 -25.89 -12.69
N ASN A 11 8.97 -26.24 -13.35
CA ASN A 11 8.10 -25.30 -14.05
C ASN A 11 7.32 -24.40 -13.06
N ALA A 12 6.74 -24.98 -12.01
CA ALA A 12 6.02 -24.21 -10.99
C ALA A 12 6.95 -23.23 -10.23
N GLN A 13 8.21 -23.63 -10.00
CA GLN A 13 9.22 -22.73 -9.42
C GLN A 13 9.61 -21.60 -10.38
N THR A 14 9.77 -21.91 -11.67
CA THR A 14 10.11 -20.91 -12.70
C THR A 14 8.98 -19.89 -12.87
N GLU A 15 7.74 -20.35 -12.88
CA GLU A 15 6.54 -19.49 -12.94
C GLU A 15 6.45 -18.57 -11.73
N ALA A 16 6.59 -19.10 -10.50
CA ALA A 16 6.49 -18.27 -9.31
C ALA A 16 7.66 -17.26 -9.17
N VAL A 17 8.86 -17.57 -9.67
CA VAL A 17 9.96 -16.59 -9.75
C VAL A 17 9.64 -15.48 -10.76
N SER A 18 9.03 -15.83 -11.90
CA SER A 18 8.55 -14.85 -12.89
C SER A 18 7.49 -13.94 -12.28
N ASP A 19 6.49 -14.51 -11.60
CA ASP A 19 5.42 -13.75 -10.91
C ASP A 19 6.00 -12.74 -9.91
N VAL A 20 6.98 -13.15 -9.09
CA VAL A 20 7.63 -12.25 -8.12
C VAL A 20 8.37 -11.10 -8.83
N ALA A 21 9.07 -11.39 -9.94
CA ALA A 21 9.77 -10.37 -10.72
C ALA A 21 8.79 -9.37 -11.36
N ASP A 22 7.70 -9.86 -11.97
CA ASP A 22 6.66 -9.02 -12.58
C ASP A 22 5.96 -8.16 -11.52
N HIS A 23 5.65 -8.71 -10.35
CA HIS A 23 5.09 -7.94 -9.24
C HIS A 23 6.05 -6.84 -8.76
N ALA A 24 7.34 -7.14 -8.63
CA ALA A 24 8.35 -6.15 -8.22
C ALA A 24 8.48 -5.00 -9.23
N ILE A 25 8.47 -5.28 -10.54
CA ILE A 25 8.49 -4.25 -11.58
C ILE A 25 7.25 -3.36 -11.46
N THR A 26 6.07 -3.95 -11.38
CA THR A 26 4.83 -3.15 -11.32
C THR A 26 4.64 -2.38 -10.01
N LEU A 27 5.31 -2.79 -8.92
CA LEU A 27 5.35 -2.02 -7.68
C LEU A 27 6.22 -0.78 -7.79
N LEU A 28 7.32 -0.84 -8.56
CA LEU A 28 8.14 0.33 -8.84
C LEU A 28 7.36 1.36 -9.64
N ASP A 29 6.67 0.94 -10.70
CA ASP A 29 5.80 1.83 -11.49
C ASP A 29 4.71 2.47 -10.60
N CYS A 30 4.12 1.68 -9.70
CA CYS A 30 3.10 2.17 -8.78
C CYS A 30 3.67 3.19 -7.77
N ALA A 31 4.95 3.08 -7.41
CA ALA A 31 5.60 4.02 -6.49
C ALA A 31 5.74 5.42 -7.12
N ASP A 32 6.07 5.50 -8.41
CA ASP A 32 6.17 6.77 -9.15
C ASP A 32 4.79 7.46 -9.26
N ASP A 33 3.74 6.68 -9.57
CA ASP A 33 2.35 7.18 -9.61
C ASP A 33 1.89 7.70 -8.24
N ILE A 34 2.20 6.96 -7.17
CA ILE A 34 1.91 7.38 -5.79
C ILE A 34 2.63 8.67 -5.44
N GLY A 35 3.92 8.79 -5.81
CA GLY A 35 4.70 10.01 -5.60
C GLY A 35 4.05 11.22 -6.24
N THR A 36 3.64 11.08 -7.51
CA THR A 36 2.93 12.13 -8.25
C THR A 36 1.61 12.51 -7.58
N ALA A 37 0.81 11.53 -7.17
CA ALA A 37 -0.47 11.76 -6.51
C ALA A 37 -0.33 12.43 -5.13
N ILE A 38 0.75 12.16 -4.39
CA ILE A 38 1.07 12.85 -3.13
C ILE A 38 1.34 14.34 -3.40
N GLU A 39 2.15 14.65 -4.41
CA GLU A 39 2.44 16.04 -4.78
C GLU A 39 1.19 16.80 -5.21
N GLU A 40 0.33 16.19 -6.03
CA GLU A 40 -0.92 16.79 -6.47
C GLU A 40 -1.87 17.04 -5.30
N ASN A 41 -1.99 16.07 -4.37
CA ASN A 41 -2.78 16.24 -3.16
C ASN A 41 -2.28 17.41 -2.31
N TYR A 42 -0.96 17.50 -2.12
CA TYR A 42 -0.33 18.60 -1.40
C TYR A 42 -0.61 19.95 -2.07
N ARG A 43 -0.43 20.06 -3.40
CA ARG A 43 -0.69 21.31 -4.15
C ARG A 43 -2.15 21.74 -4.05
N ALA A 44 -3.10 20.80 -4.15
CA ALA A 44 -4.52 21.09 -3.99
C ALA A 44 -4.82 21.63 -2.59
N ALA A 45 -4.27 21.00 -1.54
CA ALA A 45 -4.45 21.45 -0.16
C ALA A 45 -3.83 22.83 0.10
N GLU A 46 -2.63 23.09 -0.44
CA GLU A 46 -1.96 24.39 -0.31
C GLU A 46 -2.74 25.50 -1.02
N MET A 47 -3.22 25.24 -2.24
CA MET A 47 -4.03 26.20 -2.99
C MET A 47 -5.34 26.52 -2.24
N LEU A 48 -6.03 25.51 -1.72
CA LEU A 48 -7.24 25.69 -0.92
C LEU A 48 -6.95 26.56 0.31
N ARG A 49 -5.84 26.29 1.03
CA ARG A 49 -5.41 27.07 2.19
C ARG A 49 -5.15 28.54 1.84
N ARG A 50 -4.48 28.80 0.71
CA ARG A 50 -4.19 30.17 0.25
C ARG A 50 -5.47 30.93 -0.11
N ARG A 51 -6.41 30.31 -0.83
CA ARG A 51 -7.71 30.93 -1.17
C ARG A 51 -8.52 31.27 0.07
N TYR A 52 -8.61 30.36 1.03
CA TYR A 52 -9.27 30.66 2.32
C TYR A 52 -8.62 31.82 3.06
N ALA A 53 -7.27 31.89 3.09
CA ALA A 53 -6.57 33.00 3.73
C ALA A 53 -6.79 34.35 3.04
N ALA A 54 -7.06 34.35 1.73
CA ALA A 54 -7.41 35.54 0.95
C ALA A 54 -8.90 35.95 1.09
N GLY A 55 -9.71 35.18 1.83
CA GLY A 55 -11.15 35.41 1.93
C GLY A 55 -11.92 35.05 0.66
N GLU A 56 -11.31 34.26 -0.23
CA GLU A 56 -11.93 33.82 -1.47
C GLU A 56 -12.84 32.60 -1.23
N SER A 57 -13.87 32.46 -2.08
CA SER A 57 -14.64 31.22 -2.13
C SER A 57 -13.74 30.10 -2.67
N ALA A 58 -13.67 29.00 -1.91
CA ALA A 58 -12.87 27.84 -2.27
C ALA A 58 -13.74 26.58 -2.17
N ASP A 59 -13.62 25.66 -3.14
CA ASP A 59 -14.36 24.40 -3.16
C ASP A 59 -13.50 23.26 -2.58
N PRO A 60 -13.85 22.69 -1.40
CA PRO A 60 -13.11 21.58 -0.80
C PRO A 60 -13.09 20.31 -1.67
N ARG A 61 -13.95 20.21 -2.69
CA ARG A 61 -13.99 19.06 -3.60
C ARG A 61 -12.68 18.85 -4.36
N GLU A 62 -11.93 19.90 -4.65
CA GLU A 62 -10.62 19.80 -5.31
C GLU A 62 -9.65 18.92 -4.50
N VAL A 63 -9.61 19.12 -3.17
CA VAL A 63 -8.78 18.31 -2.25
C VAL A 63 -9.33 16.90 -2.09
N LEU A 64 -10.65 16.74 -2.03
CA LEU A 64 -11.29 15.42 -1.94
C LEU A 64 -11.00 14.55 -3.17
N ILE A 65 -11.03 15.14 -4.37
CA ILE A 65 -10.72 14.43 -5.62
C ILE A 65 -9.26 13.98 -5.63
N ALA A 66 -8.33 14.89 -5.34
CA ALA A 66 -6.91 14.56 -5.28
C ALA A 66 -6.62 13.49 -4.22
N PHE A 67 -7.25 13.57 -3.05
CA PHE A 67 -7.12 12.57 -2.00
C PHE A 67 -7.72 11.21 -2.40
N GLY A 68 -8.85 11.23 -3.11
CA GLY A 68 -9.48 10.04 -3.66
C GLY A 68 -8.56 9.27 -4.61
N GLY A 69 -7.88 9.99 -5.51
CA GLY A 69 -6.88 9.42 -6.43
C GLY A 69 -5.71 8.77 -5.68
N LEU A 70 -5.09 9.50 -4.76
CA LEU A 70 -4.01 8.97 -3.92
C LEU A 70 -4.44 7.71 -3.14
N LYS A 71 -5.63 7.75 -2.53
CA LYS A 71 -6.17 6.60 -1.78
C LYS A 71 -6.36 5.37 -2.67
N ALA A 72 -6.80 5.55 -3.91
CA ALA A 72 -6.98 4.44 -4.85
C ALA A 72 -5.63 3.80 -5.22
N LEU A 73 -4.61 4.61 -5.51
CA LEU A 73 -3.26 4.13 -5.83
C LEU A 73 -2.62 3.39 -4.66
N LEU A 74 -2.74 3.91 -3.44
CA LEU A 74 -2.23 3.22 -2.23
C LEU A 74 -2.91 1.87 -1.99
N LYS A 75 -4.21 1.75 -2.27
CA LYS A 75 -4.90 0.45 -2.20
C LYS A 75 -4.41 -0.52 -3.26
N GLN A 76 -4.20 -0.05 -4.48
CA GLN A 76 -3.67 -0.87 -5.56
C GLN A 76 -2.25 -1.38 -5.24
N ALA A 77 -1.38 -0.52 -4.70
CA ALA A 77 -0.05 -0.93 -4.24
C ALA A 77 -0.13 -1.99 -3.14
N LEU A 78 -1.03 -1.84 -2.17
CA LEU A 78 -1.22 -2.84 -1.12
C LEU A 78 -1.59 -4.22 -1.70
N HIS A 79 -2.56 -4.27 -2.62
CA HIS A 79 -2.95 -5.52 -3.28
C HIS A 79 -1.81 -6.16 -4.06
N LYS A 80 -0.93 -5.35 -4.68
CA LYS A 80 0.26 -5.87 -5.37
C LYS A 80 1.28 -6.47 -4.40
N VAL A 81 1.50 -5.84 -3.25
CA VAL A 81 2.35 -6.39 -2.19
C VAL A 81 1.77 -7.71 -1.69
N GLU A 82 0.46 -7.78 -1.42
CA GLU A 82 -0.22 -9.01 -1.00
C GLU A 82 -0.06 -10.15 -2.03
N ALA A 83 -0.19 -9.86 -3.33
CA ALA A 83 0.03 -10.85 -4.39
C ALA A 83 1.50 -11.33 -4.49
N GLN A 84 2.45 -10.41 -4.27
CA GLN A 84 3.86 -10.76 -4.19
C GLN A 84 4.15 -11.63 -2.96
N GLU A 85 3.51 -11.35 -1.83
CA GLU A 85 3.61 -12.17 -0.63
C GLU A 85 3.12 -13.61 -0.90
N GLU A 86 1.96 -13.77 -1.52
CA GLU A 86 1.42 -15.08 -1.89
C GLU A 86 2.37 -15.85 -2.82
N SER A 87 3.00 -15.16 -3.77
CA SER A 87 3.95 -15.77 -4.72
C SER A 87 5.25 -16.20 -4.03
N LEU A 88 5.73 -15.44 -3.05
CA LEU A 88 6.90 -15.81 -2.23
C LEU A 88 6.58 -16.99 -1.29
N GLU A 89 5.38 -17.04 -0.72
CA GLU A 89 4.93 -18.17 0.10
C GLU A 89 4.83 -19.46 -0.74
N ARG A 90 4.35 -19.39 -2.00
CA ARG A 90 4.36 -20.52 -2.96
C ARG A 90 5.77 -21.05 -3.24
N LEU A 91 6.78 -20.19 -3.20
CA LEU A 91 8.20 -20.55 -3.35
C LEU A 91 8.83 -21.09 -2.05
N GLY A 92 8.07 -21.13 -0.94
CA GLY A 92 8.54 -21.62 0.36
C GLY A 92 9.30 -20.58 1.18
N PHE A 93 9.26 -19.30 0.82
CA PHE A 93 9.83 -18.23 1.63
C PHE A 93 8.89 -17.83 2.76
N ALA A 94 9.40 -17.82 4.00
CA ALA A 94 8.65 -17.31 5.14
C ALA A 94 8.68 -15.77 5.15
N ILE A 95 7.51 -15.15 5.11
CA ILE A 95 7.39 -13.69 5.16
C ILE A 95 7.29 -13.23 6.60
N VAL A 96 8.30 -12.48 7.04
CA VAL A 96 8.29 -11.87 8.37
C VAL A 96 7.37 -10.64 8.31
N ARG A 97 6.10 -10.83 8.64
CA ARG A 97 5.17 -9.71 8.84
C ARG A 97 5.62 -8.93 10.08
N ARG A 98 6.03 -7.67 9.90
CA ARG A 98 6.22 -6.79 11.05
C ARG A 98 4.88 -6.68 11.79
N PRO A 99 4.87 -6.74 13.14
CA PRO A 99 3.64 -6.51 13.88
C PRO A 99 3.09 -5.14 13.48
N GLN A 100 1.81 -5.11 13.07
CA GLN A 100 1.14 -3.84 12.84
C GLN A 100 1.07 -3.12 14.18
N THR A 101 1.87 -2.06 14.35
CA THR A 101 1.64 -1.11 15.44
C THR A 101 0.21 -0.60 15.27
N PRO A 102 -0.66 -0.66 16.29
CA PRO A 102 -2.05 -0.25 16.15
C PRO A 102 -2.14 1.16 15.55
N ARG A 103 -2.68 1.22 14.33
CA ARG A 103 -2.77 2.44 13.52
C ARG A 103 -4.09 3.15 13.83
N SER A 104 -4.22 3.74 15.01
CA SER A 104 -5.04 4.95 15.16
C SER A 104 -4.84 5.61 16.52
N GLY A 105 -4.87 6.95 16.56
CA GLY A 105 -5.13 7.69 17.80
C GLY A 105 -6.55 7.47 18.36
N VAL A 106 -7.41 6.72 17.66
CA VAL A 106 -8.77 6.37 18.10
C VAL A 106 -8.74 5.21 19.11
N ASP A 107 -7.79 4.27 18.98
CA ASP A 107 -7.61 3.17 19.94
C ASP A 107 -7.00 3.66 21.27
N LEU A 108 -6.10 4.65 21.21
CA LEU A 108 -5.57 5.32 22.40
C LEU A 108 -6.65 6.09 23.18
N TYR A 109 -7.59 6.72 22.47
CA TYR A 109 -8.72 7.40 23.11
C TYR A 109 -9.68 6.43 23.82
N ARG A 110 -9.83 5.19 23.30
CA ARG A 110 -10.69 4.18 23.95
C ARG A 110 -10.08 3.59 25.21
N MET A 111 -8.75 3.47 25.31
CA MET A 111 -8.12 2.99 26.55
C MET A 111 -8.22 4.02 27.68
N ASN A 112 -8.03 5.31 27.38
CA ASN A 112 -8.07 6.35 28.42
C ASN A 112 -9.48 6.64 28.95
N VAL A 113 -10.54 6.27 28.22
CA VAL A 113 -11.94 6.47 28.67
C VAL A 113 -12.44 5.30 29.53
N LEU A 114 -11.75 4.15 29.52
CA LEU A 114 -12.13 2.97 30.31
C LEU A 114 -11.31 2.82 31.61
N GLU A 115 -10.32 3.69 31.85
CA GLU A 115 -9.56 3.75 33.11
C GLU A 115 -10.04 4.87 34.07
N GLU A 116 -11.05 5.66 33.66
CA GLU A 116 -11.66 6.73 34.48
C GLU A 116 -13.13 6.44 34.90
N GLU A 117 -13.62 5.19 34.80
CA GLU A 117 -14.90 4.76 35.43
C GLU A 117 -14.69 3.86 36.65
#